data_AF-A0A9J7APF4-F1
#
_entry.id   AF-A0A9J7APF4-F1
#
_cell.length_a   1.000
_cell.length_b   1.000
_cell.length_c   1.000
_cell.angle_alpha   90.00
_cell.angle_beta   90.00
_cell.angle_gamma   90.00
#
_symmetry.space_group_name_H-M   'P 1'
#
loop_
_entity.id
_entity.type
_entity.pdbx_description
1 polymer ?
#
loop_
_entity_poly.entity_id
_entity_poly.type
_entity_poly.pdbx_seq_one_letter_code
_entity_poly.pdbx_strand_id
1 'polypeptide(L)'
;MIKKSITVTEAQEAWIQSQLATGQYASDSEVVREALREKQARAAEIERIRAALIAGEESGESPRGMAEIRASVQADLKRDGRL
;
A
#
# COMPACT_ATOMS: atom_id res chain seq x y z
N MET A 1 -14.19 20.18 7.58
CA MET A 1 -12.94 19.65 8.17
C MET A 1 -13.12 19.62 9.69
N ILE A 2 -12.73 18.55 10.39
CA ILE A 2 -12.83 18.48 11.86
C ILE A 2 -11.48 18.86 12.45
N LYS A 3 -11.43 19.89 13.31
CA LYS A 3 -10.20 20.33 13.98
C LYS A 3 -9.88 19.38 15.13
N LYS A 4 -8.61 18.98 15.24
CA LYS A 4 -8.06 18.22 16.37
C LYS A 4 -6.83 18.95 16.89
N SER A 5 -6.70 19.04 18.22
CA SER A 5 -5.46 19.49 18.85
C SER A 5 -4.60 18.26 19.10
N ILE A 6 -3.33 18.30 18.71
CA ILE A 6 -2.37 17.22 18.90
C ILE A 6 -1.09 17.81 19.49
N THR A 7 -0.46 17.04 20.38
CA THR A 7 0.87 17.36 20.90
C THR A 7 1.88 16.55 20.10
N VAL A 8 2.92 17.21 19.62
CA VAL A 8 4.02 16.60 18.87
C VAL A 8 5.34 16.78 19.63
N THR A 9 6.33 15.97 19.31
CA THR A 9 7.68 16.13 19.86
C THR A 9 8.42 17.28 19.17
N GLU A 10 9.48 17.80 19.80
CA GLU A 10 10.33 18.84 19.19
C GLU A 10 10.92 18.39 17.84
N ALA A 11 11.29 17.12 17.72
CA ALA A 11 11.80 16.56 16.47
C ALA A 11 10.72 16.54 15.36
N GLN A 12 9.47 16.26 15.71
CA GLN A 12 8.36 16.29 14.77
C GLN A 12 8.03 17.72 14.35
N GLU A 13 8.09 18.68 15.27
CA GLU A 13 7.92 20.11 14.96
C GLU A 13 8.98 20.59 13.98
N ALA A 14 10.26 20.32 14.27
CA ALA A 14 11.36 20.69 13.37
C ALA A 14 11.20 20.07 11.97
N TRP A 15 10.74 18.82 11.91
CA TRP A 15 10.44 18.17 10.64
C TRP A 15 9.27 18.83 9.91
N ILE A 16 8.14 19.15 10.59
CA ILE A 16 7.00 19.85 9.99
C ILE A 16 7.43 21.20 9.41
N GLN A 17 8.20 21.99 10.16
CA GLN A 17 8.72 23.27 9.69
C GLN A 17 9.64 23.11 8.46
N SER A 18 10.45 22.05 8.41
CA SER A 18 11.27 21.76 7.23
C SER A 18 10.43 21.49 5.98
N GLN A 19 9.27 20.83 6.13
CA GLN A 19 8.35 20.57 5.02
C GLN A 19 7.67 21.85 4.54
N LEU A 20 7.27 22.73 5.46
CA LEU A 20 6.69 24.03 5.11
C LEU A 20 7.70 24.92 4.37
N ALA A 21 8.96 24.91 4.79
CA ALA A 21 10.03 25.68 4.17
C ALA A 21 10.28 25.31 2.69
N THR A 22 9.87 24.11 2.25
CA THR A 22 9.91 23.73 0.82
C THR A 22 8.90 24.49 -0.05
N GLY A 23 7.89 25.12 0.57
CA GLY A 23 6.76 25.74 -0.11
C GLY A 23 5.71 24.75 -0.63
N GLN A 24 5.89 23.44 -0.40
CA GLN A 24 4.95 22.41 -0.86
C GLN A 24 3.64 22.36 -0.04
N TYR A 25 3.67 22.87 1.20
CA TYR A 25 2.54 22.84 2.13
C TYR A 25 2.27 24.23 2.68
N ALA A 26 0.99 24.56 2.89
CA ALA A 26 0.57 25.86 3.41
C ALA A 26 0.30 25.86 4.93
N SER A 27 0.28 24.69 5.57
CA SER A 27 0.05 24.57 7.02
C SER A 27 0.51 23.23 7.60
N ASP A 28 0.78 23.20 8.90
CA ASP A 28 1.10 21.98 9.66
C ASP A 28 0.03 20.90 9.46
N SER A 29 -1.24 21.33 9.41
CA SER A 29 -2.38 20.44 9.21
C SER A 29 -2.37 19.77 7.84
N GLU A 30 -1.74 20.34 6.82
CA GLU A 30 -1.56 19.67 5.52
C GLU A 30 -0.48 18.60 5.61
N VAL A 31 0.68 18.93 6.20
CA VAL A 31 1.78 17.99 6.41
C VAL A 31 1.31 16.77 7.20
N VAL A 32 0.62 17.00 8.32
CA VAL A 32 0.10 15.92 9.17
C VAL A 32 -0.95 15.08 8.45
N ARG A 33 -1.85 15.70 7.67
CA ARG A 33 -2.84 14.95 6.89
C ARG A 33 -2.19 14.07 5.84
N GLU A 34 -1.16 14.54 5.16
CA GLU A 34 -0.46 13.75 4.16
C GLU A 34 0.29 12.57 4.79
N ALA A 35 1.01 12.80 5.89
CA ALA A 35 1.64 11.72 6.64
C ALA A 35 0.63 10.65 7.11
N LEU A 36 -0.58 11.07 7.53
CA LEU A 36 -1.66 10.14 7.88
C LEU A 36 -2.18 9.36 6.66
N ARG A 37 -2.32 10.00 5.49
CA ARG A 37 -2.70 9.31 4.25
C ARG A 37 -1.67 8.27 3.84
N GLU A 38 -0.39 8.60 3.88
CA GLU A 38 0.68 7.65 3.56
C GLU A 38 0.64 6.45 4.54
N LYS A 39 0.47 6.72 5.84
CA LYS A 39 0.34 5.66 6.86
C LYS A 39 -0.86 4.76 6.58
N GLN A 40 -2.02 5.33 6.23
CA GLN A 40 -3.22 4.58 5.88
C GLN A 40 -3.02 3.73 4.62
N ALA A 41 -2.40 4.29 3.58
CA ALA A 41 -2.11 3.57 2.34
C ALA A 41 -1.17 2.37 2.60
N ARG A 42 -0.10 2.59 3.40
CA ARG A 42 0.82 1.51 3.79
C ARG A 42 0.11 0.42 4.61
N ALA A 43 -0.74 0.80 5.56
CA ALA A 43 -1.51 -0.14 6.34
C ALA A 43 -2.47 -0.97 5.47
N ALA A 44 -3.18 -0.31 4.54
CA ALA A 44 -4.04 -0.97 3.58
C ALA A 44 -3.26 -1.96 2.71
N GLU A 45 -2.06 -1.60 2.25
CA GLU A 45 -1.21 -2.49 1.47
C GLU A 45 -0.85 -3.77 2.24
N ILE A 46 -0.44 -3.62 3.48
CA ILE A 46 -0.09 -4.75 4.36
C ILE A 46 -1.30 -5.67 4.53
N GLU A 47 -2.49 -5.11 4.77
CA GLU A 47 -3.70 -5.90 4.92
C GLU A 47 -4.09 -6.62 3.63
N ARG A 48 -3.92 -6.01 2.45
CA ARG A 48 -4.14 -6.68 1.17
C ARG A 48 -3.21 -7.88 1.00
N ILE A 49 -1.92 -7.72 1.30
CA ILE A 49 -0.93 -8.80 1.20
C ILE A 49 -1.29 -9.93 2.18
N ARG A 50 -1.62 -9.60 3.44
CA ARG A 50 -2.06 -10.59 4.43
C ARG A 50 -3.29 -11.36 3.98
N ALA A 51 -4.30 -10.67 3.46
CA ALA A 51 -5.50 -11.31 2.95
C ALA A 51 -5.19 -12.26 1.78
N ALA A 52 -4.30 -11.86 0.86
CA ALA A 52 -3.88 -12.71 -0.25
C ALA A 52 -3.09 -13.94 0.21
N LEU A 53 -2.25 -13.81 1.23
CA LEU A 53 -1.52 -14.93 1.83
C LEU A 53 -2.46 -15.92 2.52
N ILE A 54 -3.38 -15.42 3.35
CA ILE A 54 -4.39 -16.26 4.02
C ILE A 54 -5.24 -17.00 2.99
N ALA A 55 -5.72 -16.30 1.95
CA ALA A 55 -6.48 -16.94 0.88
C ALA A 55 -5.67 -18.03 0.16
N GLY A 56 -4.36 -17.83 -0.02
CA GLY A 56 -3.46 -18.84 -0.56
C GLY A 56 -3.32 -20.06 0.35
N GLU A 57 -3.11 -19.83 1.65
CA GLU A 57 -3.01 -20.90 2.67
C GLU A 57 -4.31 -21.70 2.78
N GLU A 58 -5.46 -21.03 2.77
CA GLU A 58 -6.79 -21.66 2.82
C GLU A 58 -7.18 -22.37 1.51
N SER A 59 -6.56 -22.01 0.37
CA SER A 59 -6.82 -22.66 -0.92
C SER A 59 -6.23 -24.07 -1.04
N GLY A 60 -5.38 -24.47 -0.09
CA GLY A 60 -4.72 -25.77 -0.08
C GLY A 60 -3.57 -25.88 -1.08
N GLU A 61 -2.88 -27.02 -1.07
CA GLU A 61 -1.75 -27.26 -1.96
C GLU A 61 -2.20 -27.59 -3.37
N SER A 62 -1.59 -26.95 -4.37
CA SER A 62 -1.83 -27.29 -5.75
C SER A 62 -1.08 -28.58 -6.12
N PRO A 63 -1.74 -29.58 -6.74
CA PRO A 63 -1.05 -30.77 -7.23
C PRO A 63 -0.21 -30.48 -8.49
N ARG A 64 -0.27 -29.25 -9.03
CA ARG A 64 0.30 -28.91 -10.33
C ARG A 64 1.78 -28.56 -10.22
N GLY A 65 2.58 -29.21 -11.06
CA GLY A 65 3.99 -28.86 -11.23
C GLY A 65 4.17 -27.57 -12.04
N MET A 66 5.36 -26.97 -11.92
CA MET A 66 5.68 -25.71 -12.63
C MET A 66 5.47 -25.78 -14.15
N ALA A 67 5.78 -26.93 -14.78
CA ALA A 67 5.61 -27.13 -16.22
C ALA A 67 4.13 -27.11 -16.62
N GLU A 68 3.27 -27.75 -15.81
CA GLU A 68 1.82 -27.79 -16.06
C GLU A 68 1.21 -26.41 -15.87
N ILE A 69 1.65 -25.64 -14.87
CA ILE A 69 1.22 -24.25 -14.65
C ILE A 69 1.56 -23.39 -15.88
N ARG A 70 2.81 -23.46 -16.37
CA ARG A 70 3.23 -22.71 -17.57
C ARG A 70 2.41 -23.11 -18.80
N ALA A 71 2.17 -24.41 -18.99
CA ALA A 71 1.39 -24.91 -20.11
C ALA A 71 -0.06 -24.38 -20.08
N SER A 72 -0.73 -24.34 -18.92
CA SER A 72 -2.08 -23.77 -18.87
C SER A 72 -2.08 -22.28 -19.13
N VAL A 73 -1.14 -21.51 -18.56
CA VAL A 73 -1.07 -20.06 -18.78
C VAL A 73 -0.85 -19.76 -20.27
N GLN A 74 0.02 -20.50 -20.96
CA GLN A 74 0.21 -20.36 -22.39
C GLN A 74 -1.05 -20.72 -23.20
N ALA A 75 -1.76 -21.78 -22.81
CA ALA A 75 -3.01 -22.17 -23.46
C ALA A 75 -4.10 -21.10 -23.28
N ASP A 76 -4.24 -20.55 -22.07
CA ASP A 76 -5.19 -19.47 -21.75
C ASP A 76 -4.87 -18.20 -22.55
N LEU A 77 -3.61 -17.79 -22.62
CA LEU A 77 -3.22 -16.60 -23.38
C LEU A 77 -3.44 -16.74 -24.89
N LYS A 78 -3.23 -17.94 -25.45
CA LYS A 78 -3.56 -18.24 -26.86
C LYS A 78 -5.07 -18.20 -27.11
N ARG A 79 -5.87 -18.76 -26.20
CA ARG A 79 -7.34 -18.70 -26.28
C ARG A 79 -7.84 -17.26 -26.27
N ASP A 80 -7.22 -16.41 -25.44
CA ASP A 80 -7.60 -15.02 -25.28
C ASP A 80 -7.00 -14.10 -26.36
N GLY A 81 -6.27 -14.65 -27.35
CA GLY A 81 -5.72 -13.91 -28.50
C GLY A 81 -4.57 -12.96 -28.15
N ARG A 82 -3.91 -13.15 -27.00
CA ARG A 82 -2.81 -12.32 -26.50
C ARG A 82 -1.42 -12.87 -26.87
N LEU A 83 -1.40 -13.97 -27.62
CA LEU A 83 -0.22 -14.73 -28.04
C LEU A 83 -0.46 -15.31 -29.44
#